data_AF-A0AAE0A5A3-F1
#
_entry.id   AF-A0AAE0A5A3-F1
#
_cell.length_a   1.000
_cell.length_b   1.000
_cell.length_c   1.000
_cell.angle_alpha   90.00
_cell.angle_beta   90.00
_cell.angle_gamma   90.00
#
_symmetry.space_group_name_H-M   'P 1'
#
loop_
_entity.id
_entity.type
_entity.pdbx_description
1 polymer ?
#
loop_
_entity_poly.entity_id
_entity_poly.type
_entity_poly.pdbx_seq_one_letter_code
_entity_poly.pdbx_strand_id
1 'polypeptide(L)'
;MAGDPDYGAFIEKFVLQPESSPHKLPLKDLTFAVKDIFDVDGYVTGFGNPDWARTHSSATSTAPAVLAMLQGGATSIGKTVMDEMAYSINGENKHYGTPMNPYALDRIPGGSSSGSAVAVGAKLVDFSVGN
;
A
#
# COMPACT_ATOMS: atom_id res chain seq x y z
N MET A 1 10.88 -21.84 -9.64
CA MET A 1 10.79 -20.89 -8.52
C MET A 1 9.38 -20.33 -8.58
N ALA A 2 8.48 -20.70 -7.67
CA ALA A 2 7.18 -20.04 -7.62
C ALA A 2 7.46 -18.57 -7.26
N GLY A 3 7.07 -17.64 -8.12
CA GLY A 3 7.23 -16.20 -7.84
C GLY A 3 6.48 -15.82 -6.57
N ASP A 4 6.88 -14.73 -5.94
CA ASP A 4 6.12 -14.12 -4.84
C ASP A 4 4.66 -13.94 -5.29
N PRO A 5 3.67 -14.55 -4.60
CA PRO A 5 2.26 -14.45 -4.98
C PRO A 5 1.74 -13.01 -4.97
N ASP A 6 2.42 -12.11 -4.25
CA ASP A 6 2.06 -10.71 -4.15
C ASP A 6 2.86 -9.81 -5.10
N TYR A 7 3.65 -10.37 -6.02
CA TYR A 7 4.48 -9.61 -6.98
C TYR A 7 5.46 -8.62 -6.30
N GLY A 8 5.80 -8.83 -5.03
CA GLY A 8 6.59 -7.88 -4.24
C GLY A 8 5.87 -6.55 -3.97
N ALA A 9 4.54 -6.50 -4.08
CA ALA A 9 3.78 -5.26 -3.97
C ALA A 9 3.70 -4.69 -2.55
N PHE A 10 3.83 -5.53 -1.51
CA PHE A 10 3.60 -5.16 -0.12
C PHE A 10 4.90 -5.15 0.71
N ILE A 11 5.06 -4.10 1.54
CA ILE A 11 6.05 -4.07 2.61
C ILE A 11 5.54 -4.87 3.81
N GLU A 12 4.26 -4.67 4.14
CA GLU A 12 3.60 -5.29 5.28
C GLU A 12 2.14 -5.57 4.90
N LYS A 13 1.65 -6.77 5.24
CA LYS A 13 0.25 -7.14 5.06
C LYS A 13 -0.45 -7.17 6.40
N PHE A 14 -1.55 -6.45 6.48
CA PHE A 14 -2.47 -6.44 7.61
C PHE A 14 -3.87 -6.14 7.10
N VAL A 15 -4.88 -6.45 7.90
CA VAL A 15 -6.27 -6.19 7.53
C VAL A 15 -6.83 -5.08 8.41
N LEU A 16 -7.15 -3.93 7.81
CA LEU A 16 -7.96 -2.91 8.48
C LEU A 16 -9.39 -3.05 8.02
N GLN A 17 -10.23 -3.47 8.94
CA GLN A 17 -11.66 -3.57 8.71
C GLN A 17 -12.31 -2.18 8.79
N PRO A 18 -13.26 -1.86 7.90
CA PRO A 18 -14.11 -0.70 8.06
C PRO A 18 -15.00 -0.88 9.31
N GLU A 19 -15.47 0.22 9.87
CA GLU A 19 -16.49 0.14 10.91
C GLU A 19 -17.81 -0.42 10.36
N SER A 20 -18.50 -1.22 11.19
CA SER A 20 -19.82 -1.74 10.82
C SER A 20 -20.83 -0.59 10.71
N SER A 21 -21.53 -0.51 9.58
CA SER A 21 -22.59 0.47 9.34
C SER A 21 -23.91 -0.23 9.01
N PRO A 22 -25.05 0.25 9.54
CA PRO A 22 -26.37 -0.23 9.15
C PRO A 22 -26.78 0.24 7.75
N HIS A 23 -26.05 1.21 7.18
CA HIS A 23 -26.32 1.76 5.86
C HIS A 23 -25.44 1.13 4.79
N LYS A 24 -25.93 1.10 3.54
CA LYS A 24 -25.12 0.69 2.40
C LYS A 24 -24.03 1.74 2.15
N LEU A 25 -22.78 1.35 2.37
CA LEU A 25 -21.61 2.19 2.10
C LEU A 25 -21.15 2.03 0.63
N PRO A 26 -20.57 3.08 0.02
CA PRO A 26 -20.27 3.10 -1.42
C PRO A 26 -19.11 2.18 -1.85
N LEU A 27 -18.20 1.84 -0.94
CA LEU A 27 -17.04 0.97 -1.17
C LEU A 27 -17.14 -0.36 -0.42
N LYS A 28 -18.35 -0.70 0.06
CA LYS A 28 -18.59 -1.96 0.76
C LYS A 28 -18.12 -3.15 -0.08
N ASP A 29 -17.48 -4.12 0.58
CA ASP A 29 -16.96 -5.36 -0.01
C ASP A 29 -15.79 -5.16 -0.99
N LEU A 30 -15.29 -3.92 -1.14
CA LEU A 30 -14.06 -3.63 -1.87
C LEU A 30 -12.84 -3.67 -0.95
N THR A 31 -11.70 -4.01 -1.53
CA THR A 31 -10.39 -4.05 -0.90
C THR A 31 -9.48 -2.98 -1.46
N PHE A 32 -8.60 -2.45 -0.62
CA PHE A 32 -7.59 -1.49 -1.06
C PHE A 32 -6.23 -1.68 -0.40
N ALA A 33 -5.21 -1.11 -1.02
CA ALA A 33 -3.86 -1.05 -0.47
C ALA A 33 -3.43 0.40 -0.24
N VAL A 34 -2.58 0.62 0.76
CA VAL A 34 -2.12 1.95 1.18
C VAL A 34 -0.64 2.10 0.88
N LYS A 35 -0.21 3.16 0.21
CA LYS A 35 1.23 3.45 0.08
C LYS A 35 1.83 3.73 1.46
N ASP A 36 3.07 3.28 1.72
CA ASP A 36 3.80 3.48 2.98
C ASP A 36 4.27 4.93 3.23
N ILE A 37 3.45 5.89 2.82
CA ILE A 37 3.57 7.32 3.12
C ILE A 37 2.34 7.86 3.86
N PHE A 38 1.23 7.10 3.87
CA PHE A 38 0.02 7.47 4.57
C PHE A 38 0.01 6.88 5.97
N ASP A 39 -0.27 7.73 6.94
CA ASP A 39 -0.46 7.31 8.31
C ASP A 39 -1.68 6.41 8.47
N VAL A 40 -1.50 5.38 9.30
CA VAL A 40 -2.52 4.46 9.77
C VAL A 40 -2.34 4.34 11.27
N ASP A 41 -3.39 4.63 12.04
CA ASP A 41 -3.35 4.57 13.49
C ASP A 41 -2.83 3.21 13.99
N GLY A 42 -1.83 3.25 14.89
CA GLY A 42 -1.17 2.06 15.43
C GLY A 42 -0.07 1.45 14.56
N TYR A 43 0.17 1.96 13.34
CA TYR A 43 1.24 1.48 12.45
C TYR A 43 2.30 2.54 12.22
N VAL A 44 3.55 2.12 12.04
CA VAL A 44 4.64 3.03 11.67
C VAL A 44 4.56 3.33 10.18
N THR A 45 4.62 4.61 9.80
CA THR A 45 4.78 5.04 8.41
C THR A 45 6.25 5.03 8.07
N GLY A 46 6.66 4.10 7.19
CA GLY A 46 8.05 3.79 6.95
C GLY A 46 8.72 4.61 5.85
N PHE A 47 7.95 5.32 5.01
CA PHE A 47 8.47 6.06 3.85
C PHE A 47 9.34 5.20 2.92
N GLY A 48 9.08 3.89 2.85
CA GLY A 48 9.91 2.99 2.08
C GLY A 48 11.36 2.88 2.60
N ASN A 49 11.61 3.17 3.88
CA ASN A 49 12.94 3.08 4.50
C ASN A 49 12.87 2.43 5.91
N PRO A 50 13.57 1.31 6.16
CA PRO A 50 13.53 0.63 7.45
C PRO A 50 14.21 1.40 8.60
N ASP A 51 15.22 2.23 8.33
CA ASP A 51 15.84 3.09 9.35
C ASP A 51 14.92 4.25 9.77
N TRP A 52 14.16 4.80 8.83
CA TRP A 52 13.09 5.75 9.15
C TRP A 52 12.05 5.08 10.04
N ALA A 53 11.54 3.92 9.63
CA ALA A 53 10.58 3.17 10.42
C ALA A 53 11.10 2.83 11.84
N ARG A 54 12.37 2.44 11.96
CA ARG A 54 12.99 2.10 13.25
C ARG A 54 13.12 3.29 14.21
N THR A 55 13.20 4.51 13.68
CA THR A 55 13.45 5.72 14.47
C THR A 55 12.18 6.52 14.79
N HIS A 56 11.04 6.16 14.20
CA HIS A 56 9.77 6.84 14.39
C HIS A 56 8.75 5.95 15.09
N SER A 57 7.88 6.57 15.90
CA SER A 57 6.78 5.87 16.54
C SER A 57 5.65 5.59 15.56
N SER A 58 4.78 4.65 15.93
CA SER A 58 3.50 4.46 15.24
C SER A 58 2.69 5.75 15.18
N ALA A 59 1.95 5.94 14.08
CA ALA A 59 1.02 7.04 13.97
C ALA A 59 -0.09 6.91 15.03
N THR A 60 -0.56 8.06 15.52
CA THR A 60 -1.67 8.17 16.49
C THR A 60 -3.00 8.56 15.84
N SER A 61 -3.01 8.65 14.51
CA SER A 61 -4.21 8.91 13.71
C SER A 61 -4.03 8.36 12.30
N THR A 62 -5.14 8.02 11.66
CA THR A 62 -5.16 7.58 10.26
C THR A 62 -5.30 8.77 9.33
N ALA A 63 -4.52 8.81 8.24
CA ALA A 63 -4.56 9.87 7.25
C ALA A 63 -5.99 10.03 6.66
N PRO A 64 -6.49 11.27 6.42
CA PRO A 64 -7.86 11.50 5.98
C PRO A 64 -8.27 10.72 4.72
N ALA A 65 -7.34 10.53 3.78
CA ALA A 65 -7.60 9.76 2.57
C ALA A 65 -7.87 8.27 2.86
N VAL A 66 -7.08 7.66 3.75
CA VAL A 66 -7.26 6.27 4.18
C VAL A 66 -8.54 6.14 5.01
N LEU A 67 -8.78 7.09 5.92
CA LEU A 67 -9.98 7.12 6.74
C LEU A 67 -11.25 7.23 5.89
N ALA A 68 -11.24 8.04 4.82
CA ALA A 68 -12.37 8.16 3.90
C ALA A 68 -12.70 6.84 3.20
N MET A 69 -11.69 6.02 2.86
CA MET A 69 -11.90 4.70 2.25
C MET A 69 -12.48 3.70 3.25
N LEU A 70 -11.97 3.70 4.48
CA LEU A 70 -12.51 2.88 5.58
C LEU A 70 -13.95 3.27 5.91
N GLN A 71 -14.25 4.56 6.03
CA GLN A 71 -15.62 5.07 6.25
C GLN A 71 -16.53 4.80 5.05
N GLY A 72 -15.96 4.71 3.85
CA GLY A 72 -16.64 4.25 2.64
C GLY A 72 -16.95 2.76 2.64
N GLY A 73 -16.47 1.99 3.62
CA GLY A 73 -16.75 0.55 3.77
C GLY A 73 -15.72 -0.37 3.12
N ALA A 74 -14.58 0.15 2.65
CA ALA A 74 -13.52 -0.66 2.06
C ALA A 74 -12.62 -1.27 3.14
N THR A 75 -12.03 -2.42 2.83
CA THR A 75 -11.06 -3.11 3.71
C THR A 75 -9.64 -2.88 3.21
N SER A 76 -8.71 -2.42 4.06
CA SER A 76 -7.30 -2.32 3.67
C SER A 76 -6.59 -3.65 3.84
N ILE A 77 -5.72 -4.03 2.90
CA ILE A 77 -4.98 -5.30 2.89
C ILE A 77 -3.47 -5.12 3.21
N GLY A 78 -3.02 -3.88 3.41
CA GLY A 78 -1.68 -3.60 3.90
C GLY A 78 -1.02 -2.37 3.30
N LYS A 79 0.29 -2.27 3.57
CA LYS A 79 1.15 -1.19 3.08
C LYS A 79 1.98 -1.64 1.88
N THR A 80 2.00 -0.81 0.86
CA THR A 80 2.64 -1.09 -0.43
C THR A 80 4.04 -0.51 -0.52
N VAL A 81 4.90 -1.22 -1.25
CA VAL A 81 6.25 -0.76 -1.60
C VAL A 81 6.17 0.57 -2.35
N MET A 82 7.12 1.44 -2.08
CA MET A 82 7.31 2.72 -2.75
C MET A 82 8.79 2.99 -2.98
N ASP A 83 9.11 3.91 -3.88
CA ASP A 83 10.45 4.48 -3.90
C ASP A 83 10.76 5.12 -2.54
N GLU A 84 11.99 4.91 -2.05
CA GLU A 84 12.45 5.45 -0.77
C GLU A 84 12.20 6.95 -0.68
N MET A 85 11.51 7.39 0.39
CA MET A 85 11.13 8.78 0.64
C MET A 85 10.28 9.43 -0.47
N ALA A 86 9.73 8.63 -1.40
CA ALA A 86 9.11 9.08 -2.65
C ALA A 86 10.06 9.84 -3.60
N TYR A 87 11.38 9.62 -3.48
CA TYR A 87 12.41 10.32 -4.27
C TYR A 87 12.87 9.53 -5.51
N SER A 88 11.93 9.06 -6.33
CA SER A 88 12.19 8.46 -7.65
C SER A 88 10.88 8.31 -8.42
N ILE A 89 10.99 7.86 -9.68
CA ILE A 89 9.88 7.51 -10.56
C ILE A 89 10.03 6.08 -11.13
N ASN A 90 11.04 5.33 -10.71
CA ASN A 90 11.32 4.00 -11.26
C ASN A 90 10.49 2.92 -10.58
N GLY A 91 10.19 3.08 -9.29
CA GLY A 91 9.53 2.05 -8.49
C GLY A 91 10.47 0.99 -7.91
N GLU A 92 11.75 1.34 -7.78
CA GLU A 92 12.81 0.48 -7.25
C GLU A 92 13.14 0.90 -5.82
N ASN A 93 13.08 -0.03 -4.88
CA ASN A 93 13.48 0.24 -3.51
C ASN A 93 14.65 -0.67 -3.11
N LYS A 94 15.77 -0.09 -2.67
CA LYS A 94 16.96 -0.86 -2.25
C LYS A 94 16.66 -1.82 -1.08
N HIS A 95 15.75 -1.44 -0.20
CA HIS A 95 15.47 -2.16 1.04
C HIS A 95 14.37 -3.20 0.87
N TYR A 96 13.34 -2.88 0.08
CA TYR A 96 12.17 -3.74 -0.12
C TYR A 96 12.09 -4.41 -1.49
N GLY A 97 13.03 -4.09 -2.40
CA GLY A 97 13.06 -4.62 -3.76
C GLY A 97 12.21 -3.81 -4.75
N THR A 98 12.04 -4.37 -5.95
CA THR A 98 11.24 -3.78 -7.02
C THR A 98 10.00 -4.65 -7.26
N PRO A 99 8.78 -4.12 -7.09
CA PRO A 99 7.57 -4.85 -7.42
C PRO A 99 7.57 -5.28 -8.89
N MET A 100 7.18 -6.52 -9.17
CA MET A 100 7.18 -7.06 -10.52
C MET A 100 5.99 -6.52 -11.31
N ASN A 101 6.24 -5.91 -12.47
CA ASN A 101 5.17 -5.40 -13.33
C ASN A 101 4.38 -6.58 -13.95
N PRO A 102 3.09 -6.76 -13.60
CA PRO A 102 2.31 -7.93 -14.02
C PRO A 102 1.99 -7.94 -15.52
N TYR A 103 2.17 -6.81 -16.23
CA TYR A 103 1.89 -6.68 -17.66
C TYR A 103 3.16 -6.70 -18.52
N ALA A 104 4.34 -6.51 -17.93
CA ALA A 104 5.62 -6.52 -18.63
C ALA A 104 6.74 -6.92 -17.65
N LEU A 105 6.96 -8.23 -17.50
CA LEU A 105 7.84 -8.81 -16.47
C LEU A 105 9.31 -8.37 -16.57
N ASP A 106 9.73 -7.86 -17.73
CA ASP A 106 11.08 -7.33 -18.02
C ASP A 106 11.19 -5.80 -17.84
N ARG A 107 10.11 -5.14 -17.38
CA ARG A 107 10.03 -3.69 -17.17
C ARG A 107 9.81 -3.37 -15.71
N ILE A 108 10.36 -2.24 -15.29
CA ILE A 108 10.03 -1.63 -14.00
C ILE A 108 8.54 -1.23 -13.96
N PRO A 109 7.91 -1.23 -12.77
CA PRO A 109 6.51 -0.84 -12.60
C PRO A 109 6.28 0.68 -12.67
N GLY A 110 7.35 1.49 -12.57
CA GLY A 110 7.26 2.92 -12.36
C GLY A 110 6.98 3.27 -10.90
N GLY A 111 7.15 4.54 -10.55
CA GLY A 111 7.11 5.02 -9.17
C GLY A 111 6.60 6.46 -9.03
N SER A 112 6.55 7.00 -7.82
CA SER A 112 7.03 6.38 -6.56
C SER A 112 6.05 5.39 -5.93
N SER A 113 4.82 5.31 -6.43
CA SER A 113 3.75 4.45 -5.90
C SER A 113 3.73 3.05 -6.52
N SER A 114 4.90 2.40 -6.60
CA SER A 114 5.12 1.19 -7.39
C SER A 114 4.32 -0.02 -6.91
N GLY A 115 4.38 -0.32 -5.61
CA GLY A 115 3.63 -1.42 -5.02
C GLY A 115 2.12 -1.20 -5.13
N SER A 116 1.65 0.05 -5.03
CA SER A 116 0.23 0.39 -5.20
C SER A 116 -0.24 0.06 -6.62
N ALA A 117 0.51 0.49 -7.64
CA ALA A 117 0.20 0.21 -9.04
C ALA A 117 0.26 -1.29 -9.36
N VAL A 118 1.25 -2.01 -8.84
CA VAL A 118 1.37 -3.46 -9.01
C VAL A 118 0.24 -4.21 -8.29
N ALA A 119 -0.14 -3.82 -7.07
CA ALA A 119 -1.21 -4.47 -6.33
C ALA A 119 -2.55 -4.41 -7.08
N VAL A 120 -2.89 -3.27 -7.67
CA VAL A 120 -4.08 -3.13 -8.53
C VAL A 120 -3.89 -3.87 -9.85
N GLY A 121 -2.74 -3.69 -10.51
CA GLY A 121 -2.45 -4.31 -11.80
C GLY A 121 -2.50 -5.83 -11.78
N ALA A 122 -2.05 -6.44 -10.69
CA ALA A 122 -2.05 -7.88 -10.43
C ALA A 122 -3.37 -8.38 -9.81
N LYS A 123 -4.36 -7.51 -9.60
CA LYS A 123 -5.67 -7.82 -9.00
C LYS A 123 -5.58 -8.39 -7.58
N LEU A 124 -4.60 -7.93 -6.80
CA LEU A 124 -4.45 -8.26 -5.38
C LEU A 124 -5.43 -7.46 -4.51
N VAL A 125 -5.83 -6.28 -4.99
CA VAL A 125 -6.83 -5.38 -4.39
C VAL A 125 -7.65 -4.72 -5.49
N ASP A 126 -8.84 -4.21 -5.16
CA ASP A 126 -9.73 -3.53 -6.12
C ASP A 126 -9.21 -2.14 -6.50
N PHE A 127 -8.62 -1.42 -5.54
CA PHE A 127 -7.99 -0.11 -5.77
C PHE A 127 -6.85 0.15 -4.78
N SER A 128 -6.14 1.27 -4.91
CA SER A 128 -5.07 1.64 -3.98
C SER A 128 -4.96 3.16 -3.87
N VAL A 129 -4.33 3.63 -2.79
CA VAL A 129 -3.99 5.04 -2.61
C VAL A 129 -2.48 5.27 -2.64
N GLY A 130 -2.05 6.20 -3.49
CA GLY A 130 -0.68 6.65 -3.67
C GLY A 130 -0.60 8.18 -3.82
N ASN A 131 0.61 8.69 -4.08
CA ASN A 131 0.88 10.09 -4.40
C ASN A 131 1.93 10.21 -5.51
#